data_AF-A0A1D3L1M5-F1
#
_entry.id   AF-A0A1D3L1M5-F1
#
_cell.length_a   1.000
_cell.length_b   1.000
_cell.length_c   1.000
_cell.angle_alpha   90.00
_cell.angle_beta   90.00
_cell.angle_gamma   90.00
#
_symmetry.space_group_name_H-M   'P 1'
#
loop_
_entity.id
_entity.type
_entity.pdbx_description
1 polymer ?
#
loop_
_entity_poly.entity_id
_entity_poly.type
_entity_poly.pdbx_seq_one_letter_code
_entity_poly.pdbx_strand_id
1 'polypeptide(L)'
;MKKAGIIGLLTALMVLATVSTAVACHIDIKPWSDPNAVNLNSNGVIPVAILTYGGYDATKTDTNSIMFAGAKPVRWTYEDANGDGTIDLICFFKKQDLNIPDPDGDGWAYATLTCHYDASKYGEYYFEASDLVKLVGQ
;
A
#
# COMPACT_ATOMS: atom_id res chain seq x y z
N MET A 1 46.22 -55.71 -11.23
CA MET A 1 46.49 -54.51 -10.40
C MET A 1 45.23 -53.66 -10.40
N LYS A 2 44.68 -53.37 -9.20
CA LYS A 2 43.34 -52.80 -8.99
C LYS A 2 43.34 -51.28 -9.27
N LYS A 3 42.31 -50.79 -9.97
CA LYS A 3 41.99 -49.35 -10.09
C LYS A 3 41.21 -48.88 -8.87
N ALA A 4 41.54 -47.71 -8.31
CA ALA A 4 40.71 -46.81 -7.49
C ALA A 4 41.53 -45.52 -7.27
N GLY A 5 41.04 -44.28 -7.30
CA GLY A 5 39.69 -43.72 -7.33
C GLY A 5 39.65 -42.45 -6.46
N ILE A 6 39.51 -41.27 -7.10
CA ILE A 6 38.83 -40.02 -6.67
C ILE A 6 39.03 -39.52 -5.24
N ILE A 7 39.49 -38.26 -5.05
CA ILE A 7 38.81 -37.26 -4.20
C ILE A 7 38.99 -35.87 -4.82
N GLY A 8 38.09 -35.48 -5.73
CA GLY A 8 37.86 -34.07 -6.04
C GLY A 8 36.89 -33.51 -5.01
N LEU A 9 37.36 -32.58 -4.16
CA LEU A 9 36.52 -31.91 -3.18
C LEU A 9 35.63 -30.92 -3.94
N LEU A 10 34.38 -31.33 -4.25
CA LEU A 10 33.35 -30.41 -4.73
C LEU A 10 32.96 -29.49 -3.56
N THR A 11 33.45 -28.25 -3.55
CA THR A 11 32.86 -27.20 -2.74
C THR A 11 31.55 -26.78 -3.38
N ALA A 12 30.44 -27.39 -2.97
CA ALA A 12 29.12 -26.87 -3.28
C ALA A 12 28.86 -25.65 -2.38
N LEU A 13 29.13 -24.45 -2.90
CA LEU A 13 28.68 -23.21 -2.30
C LEU A 13 27.15 -23.15 -2.48
N MET A 14 26.39 -23.59 -1.47
CA MET A 14 24.95 -23.32 -1.42
C MET A 14 24.76 -21.83 -1.22
N VAL A 15 24.41 -21.11 -2.29
CA VAL A 15 23.84 -19.77 -2.18
C VAL A 15 22.42 -19.95 -1.65
N LEU A 16 22.22 -19.78 -0.34
CA LEU A 16 20.89 -19.57 0.22
C LEU A 16 20.43 -18.19 -0.23
N ALA A 17 19.77 -18.12 -1.39
CA ALA A 17 19.02 -16.95 -1.77
C ALA A 17 17.84 -16.85 -0.79
N THR A 18 17.98 -16.01 0.24
CA THR A 18 16.84 -15.62 1.05
C THR A 18 15.90 -14.85 0.12
N VAL A 19 14.76 -15.45 -0.22
CA VAL A 19 13.69 -14.74 -0.90
C VAL A 19 13.16 -13.74 0.13
N SER A 20 13.62 -12.49 0.06
CA SER A 20 13.00 -11.41 0.84
C SER A 20 11.60 -11.25 0.29
N THR A 21 10.59 -11.77 1.00
CA THR A 21 9.20 -11.44 0.73
C THR A 21 9.03 -9.99 1.13
N ALA A 22 9.31 -9.07 0.20
CA ALA A 22 9.06 -7.66 0.42
C ALA A 22 7.57 -7.49 0.71
N VAL A 23 7.24 -7.15 1.96
CA VAL A 23 5.89 -6.73 2.32
C VAL A 23 5.64 -5.42 1.58
N ALA A 24 4.54 -5.33 0.86
CA ALA A 24 4.14 -4.13 0.14
C ALA A 24 2.75 -3.69 0.63
N CYS A 25 2.59 -2.39 0.82
CA CYS A 25 1.31 -1.77 1.10
C CYS A 25 0.65 -1.41 -0.23
N HIS A 26 -0.59 -1.82 -0.43
CA HIS A 26 -1.40 -1.46 -1.58
C HIS A 26 -2.56 -0.59 -1.11
N ILE A 27 -2.91 0.42 -1.91
CA ILE A 27 -4.08 1.26 -1.63
C ILE A 27 -5.00 1.28 -2.84
N ASP A 28 -6.27 1.57 -2.58
CA ASP A 28 -7.29 1.81 -3.59
C ASP A 28 -8.10 3.05 -3.18
N ILE A 29 -7.99 4.11 -3.97
CA ILE A 29 -8.73 5.35 -3.75
C ILE A 29 -10.15 5.11 -4.23
N LYS A 30 -11.17 5.38 -3.41
CA LYS A 30 -12.57 5.20 -3.81
C LYS A 30 -12.85 3.75 -4.30
N PRO A 31 -12.60 2.72 -3.46
CA PRO A 31 -12.47 1.30 -3.83
C PRO A 31 -13.67 0.61 -4.50
N TRP A 32 -14.77 1.34 -4.74
CA TRP A 32 -16.00 0.84 -5.34
C TRP A 32 -16.37 1.58 -6.62
N SER A 33 -15.41 2.26 -7.23
CA SER A 33 -15.65 3.12 -8.39
C SER A 33 -14.39 3.27 -9.20
N ASP A 34 -14.50 3.13 -10.53
CA ASP A 34 -13.44 3.41 -11.49
C ASP A 34 -14.01 4.35 -12.57
N PRO A 35 -13.40 5.53 -12.84
CA PRO A 35 -12.18 6.06 -12.22
C PRO A 35 -12.40 6.58 -10.80
N ASN A 36 -11.27 6.76 -10.12
CA ASN A 36 -11.14 7.39 -8.81
C ASN A 36 -11.35 8.91 -8.94
N ALA A 37 -12.55 9.32 -9.36
CA ALA A 37 -12.84 10.72 -9.62
C ALA A 37 -13.01 11.52 -8.32
N VAL A 38 -12.27 12.62 -8.21
CA VAL A 38 -12.32 13.56 -7.08
C VAL A 38 -12.40 15.01 -7.54
N ASN A 39 -13.32 15.76 -6.94
CA ASN A 39 -13.39 17.20 -7.06
C ASN A 39 -12.92 17.82 -5.74
N LEU A 40 -11.71 18.38 -5.73
CA LEU A 40 -11.10 18.99 -4.54
C LEU A 40 -11.84 20.27 -4.08
N ASN A 41 -12.59 20.92 -4.99
CA ASN A 41 -13.42 22.09 -4.70
C ASN A 41 -14.79 21.73 -4.10
N SER A 42 -15.11 20.44 -3.97
CA SER A 42 -16.40 19.96 -3.47
C SER A 42 -16.34 19.51 -2.01
N ASN A 43 -17.46 19.66 -1.29
CA ASN A 43 -17.55 19.21 0.09
C ASN A 43 -17.66 17.68 0.23
N GLY A 44 -17.25 17.18 1.39
CA GLY A 44 -17.42 15.78 1.80
C GLY A 44 -16.09 15.04 1.94
N VAL A 45 -16.20 13.72 2.10
CA VAL A 45 -15.04 12.85 2.27
C VAL A 45 -14.85 11.91 1.09
N ILE A 46 -13.61 11.47 0.87
CA ILE A 46 -13.25 10.40 -0.05
C ILE A 46 -12.70 9.21 0.76
N PRO A 47 -13.21 7.99 0.54
CA PRO A 47 -12.61 6.78 1.13
C PRO A 47 -11.35 6.38 0.37
N VAL A 48 -10.35 5.86 1.09
CA VAL A 48 -9.17 5.19 0.55
C VAL A 48 -8.99 3.91 1.35
N ALA A 49 -8.98 2.77 0.67
CA ALA A 49 -8.68 1.48 1.28
C ALA A 49 -7.16 1.25 1.30
N ILE A 50 -6.67 0.72 2.41
CA ILE A 50 -5.37 0.06 2.52
C ILE A 50 -5.68 -1.44 2.51
N LEU A 51 -5.19 -2.14 1.49
CA LEU A 51 -5.57 -3.53 1.22
C LEU A 51 -4.69 -4.51 2.01
N THR A 52 -5.33 -5.55 2.55
CA THR A 52 -4.64 -6.71 3.11
C THR A 52 -4.17 -7.59 1.96
N TYR A 53 -2.88 -7.59 1.68
CA TYR A 53 -2.33 -8.34 0.56
C TYR A 53 -0.85 -8.67 0.75
N GLY A 54 -0.39 -9.79 0.17
CA GLY A 54 1.05 -10.04 0.02
C GLY A 54 1.86 -10.08 1.34
N GLY A 55 1.22 -10.44 2.45
CA GLY A 55 1.84 -10.46 3.78
C GLY A 55 1.70 -9.16 4.58
N TYR A 56 1.04 -8.14 4.03
CA TYR A 56 0.58 -6.95 4.75
C TYR A 56 -0.82 -7.21 5.33
N ASP A 57 -0.98 -7.06 6.65
CA ASP A 57 -2.27 -7.14 7.35
C ASP A 57 -2.75 -5.73 7.72
N ALA A 58 -3.69 -5.16 6.94
CA ALA A 58 -4.13 -3.78 7.13
C ALA A 58 -4.74 -3.49 8.52
N THR A 59 -5.09 -4.53 9.30
CA THR A 59 -5.54 -4.37 10.68
C THR A 59 -4.42 -4.00 11.66
N LYS A 60 -3.14 -4.07 11.23
CA LYS A 60 -1.95 -3.73 12.01
C LYS A 60 -1.35 -2.37 11.67
N THR A 61 -1.95 -1.63 10.74
CA THR A 61 -1.55 -0.26 10.43
C THR A 61 -1.80 0.66 11.63
N ASP A 62 -0.80 1.46 12.02
CA ASP A 62 -1.02 2.51 13.03
C ASP A 62 -1.84 3.64 12.40
N THR A 63 -3.12 3.67 12.70
CA THR A 63 -4.06 4.66 12.15
C THR A 63 -3.69 6.11 12.47
N ASN A 64 -2.90 6.38 13.51
CA ASN A 64 -2.46 7.75 13.85
C ASN A 64 -1.34 8.26 12.95
N SER A 65 -0.64 7.35 12.29
CA SER A 65 0.46 7.62 11.38
C SER A 65 0.03 7.76 9.91
N ILE A 66 -1.27 7.55 9.60
CA ILE A 66 -1.79 7.56 8.24
C ILE A 66 -1.93 8.99 7.70
N MET A 67 -1.25 9.24 6.59
CA MET A 67 -1.29 10.50 5.83
C MET A 67 -1.62 10.20 4.38
N PHE A 68 -2.70 10.76 3.84
CA PHE A 68 -3.04 10.66 2.42
C PHE A 68 -3.03 12.03 1.78
N ALA A 69 -2.18 12.24 0.78
CA ALA A 69 -1.98 13.53 0.11
C ALA A 69 -1.83 14.70 1.12
N GLY A 70 -1.11 14.47 2.21
CA GLY A 70 -0.87 15.46 3.28
C GLY A 70 -1.97 15.57 4.35
N ALA A 71 -3.07 14.83 4.24
CA ALA A 71 -4.19 14.90 5.20
C ALA A 71 -4.27 13.67 6.11
N LYS A 72 -4.76 13.87 7.34
CA LYS A 72 -5.14 12.79 8.26
C LYS A 72 -6.55 12.28 7.98
N PRO A 73 -6.84 10.99 8.23
CA PRO A 73 -8.20 10.50 8.14
C PRO A 73 -9.08 11.14 9.22
N VAL A 74 -10.32 11.47 8.88
CA VAL A 74 -11.31 11.97 9.86
C VAL A 74 -12.06 10.84 10.58
N ARG A 75 -12.05 9.64 9.98
CA ARG A 75 -12.54 8.38 10.54
C ARG A 75 -12.01 7.22 9.70
N TRP A 76 -12.16 6.00 10.21
CA TRP A 76 -11.81 4.78 9.51
C TRP A 76 -12.77 3.63 9.88
N THR A 77 -12.76 2.55 9.10
CA THR A 77 -13.50 1.29 9.35
C THR A 77 -12.70 0.10 8.81
N TYR A 78 -13.08 -1.11 9.20
CA TYR A 78 -12.51 -2.37 8.71
C TYR A 78 -13.56 -3.16 7.94
N GLU A 79 -13.35 -3.34 6.64
CA GLU A 79 -14.30 -3.97 5.71
C GLU A 79 -13.51 -4.66 4.59
N ASP A 80 -14.11 -5.67 3.96
CA ASP A 80 -13.57 -6.27 2.73
C ASP A 80 -13.89 -5.31 1.56
N ALA A 81 -12.90 -4.52 1.14
CA ALA A 81 -13.12 -3.42 0.19
C ALA A 81 -13.17 -3.91 -1.26
N ASN A 82 -12.37 -4.94 -1.59
CA ASN A 82 -12.20 -5.47 -2.94
C ASN A 82 -12.95 -6.79 -3.19
N GLY A 83 -13.57 -7.38 -2.17
CA GLY A 83 -14.35 -8.62 -2.26
C GLY A 83 -13.50 -9.89 -2.27
N ASP A 84 -12.25 -9.84 -1.80
CA ASP A 84 -11.34 -10.98 -1.77
C ASP A 84 -11.48 -11.87 -0.53
N GLY A 85 -12.36 -11.49 0.41
CA GLY A 85 -12.63 -12.21 1.65
C GLY A 85 -11.63 -11.92 2.77
N THR A 86 -10.70 -10.98 2.57
CA THR A 86 -9.83 -10.46 3.62
C THR A 86 -10.30 -9.07 4.07
N ILE A 87 -9.92 -8.68 5.29
CA ILE A 87 -10.37 -7.41 5.88
C ILE A 87 -9.34 -6.33 5.59
N ASP A 88 -9.79 -5.23 4.99
CA ASP A 88 -9.01 -4.05 4.67
C ASP A 88 -9.24 -2.93 5.68
N LEU A 89 -8.39 -1.91 5.64
CA LEU A 89 -8.57 -0.67 6.40
C LEU A 89 -9.05 0.44 5.48
N ILE A 90 -10.28 0.93 5.65
CA ILE A 90 -10.83 2.03 4.87
C ILE A 90 -10.77 3.32 5.68
N CYS A 91 -10.01 4.29 5.18
CA CYS A 91 -9.79 5.60 5.77
C CYS A 91 -10.56 6.69 5.00
N PHE A 92 -11.20 7.62 5.70
CA PHE A 92 -11.99 8.68 5.08
C PHE A 92 -11.30 10.03 5.26
N PHE A 93 -11.06 10.75 4.17
CA PHE A 93 -10.35 12.03 4.18
C PHE A 93 -11.24 13.14 3.65
N LYS A 94 -11.19 14.33 4.25
CA LYS A 94 -11.87 15.51 3.70
C LYS A 94 -11.20 15.93 2.40
N LYS A 95 -11.97 16.08 1.33
CA LYS A 95 -11.42 16.40 0.01
C LYS A 95 -10.65 17.72 -0.01
N GLN A 96 -11.08 18.69 0.79
CA GLN A 96 -10.49 20.03 0.86
C GLN A 96 -9.16 20.07 1.63
N ASP A 97 -8.86 19.02 2.40
CA ASP A 97 -7.60 18.91 3.13
C ASP A 97 -6.52 18.21 2.28
N LEU A 98 -6.89 17.66 1.11
CA LEU A 98 -5.98 16.92 0.23
C LEU A 98 -5.17 17.88 -0.64
N ASN A 99 -3.87 17.62 -0.71
CA ASN A 99 -2.95 18.30 -1.61
C ASN A 99 -2.53 17.35 -2.74
N ILE A 100 -3.31 17.31 -3.82
CA ILE A 100 -3.04 16.49 -5.01
C ILE A 100 -2.80 17.44 -6.20
N PRO A 101 -1.53 17.65 -6.61
CA PRO A 101 -1.23 18.51 -7.75
C PRO A 101 -1.62 17.84 -9.08
N ASP A 102 -1.99 18.66 -10.06
CA ASP A 102 -2.09 18.28 -11.47
C ASP A 102 -0.91 18.92 -12.24
N PRO A 103 0.28 18.31 -12.22
CA PRO A 103 1.47 18.91 -12.81
C PRO A 103 1.38 19.04 -14.33
N ASP A 104 0.67 18.12 -14.98
CA ASP A 104 0.58 18.02 -16.45
C ASP A 104 -0.65 18.75 -17.02
N GLY A 105 -1.63 19.08 -16.17
CA GLY A 105 -2.86 19.76 -16.57
C GLY A 105 -3.84 18.87 -17.33
N ASP A 106 -3.63 17.56 -17.33
CA ASP A 106 -4.49 16.58 -17.99
C ASP A 106 -5.56 15.99 -17.05
N GLY A 107 -5.54 16.41 -15.78
CA GLY A 107 -6.43 16.01 -14.70
C GLY A 107 -6.11 14.65 -14.08
N TRP A 108 -5.02 13.97 -14.44
CA TRP A 108 -4.63 12.70 -13.82
C TRP A 108 -3.44 12.90 -12.88
N ALA A 109 -3.46 12.24 -11.72
CA ALA A 109 -2.38 12.30 -10.76
C ALA A 109 -2.24 10.98 -10.00
N TYR A 110 -1.05 10.71 -9.47
CA TYR A 110 -0.87 9.71 -8.42
C TYR A 110 -1.03 10.39 -7.07
N ALA A 111 -1.95 9.90 -6.24
CA ALA A 111 -2.09 10.35 -4.87
C ALA A 111 -1.50 9.31 -3.92
N THR A 112 -0.68 9.79 -2.99
CA THR A 112 0.16 8.95 -2.14
C THR A 112 -0.38 8.90 -0.72
N LEU A 113 -0.39 7.69 -0.15
CA LEU A 113 -0.64 7.41 1.25
C LEU A 113 0.66 6.94 1.91
N THR A 114 0.92 7.43 3.12
CA THR A 114 1.99 6.95 3.98
C THR A 114 1.44 6.47 5.32
N CYS A 115 2.07 5.45 5.89
CA CYS A 115 1.69 4.92 7.20
C CYS A 115 2.84 4.15 7.86
N HIS A 116 2.75 4.01 9.18
CA HIS A 116 3.53 3.07 9.98
C HIS A 116 2.73 1.78 10.14
N TYR A 117 3.46 0.68 10.22
CA TYR A 117 2.92 -0.67 10.34
C TYR A 117 3.69 -1.43 11.42
N ASP A 118 2.97 -1.82 12.47
CA ASP A 118 3.53 -2.65 13.53
C ASP A 118 3.43 -4.12 13.12
N ALA A 119 4.51 -4.61 12.50
CA ALA A 119 4.72 -6.03 12.43
C ALA A 119 5.29 -6.49 13.77
N SER A 120 4.42 -6.89 14.70
CA SER A 120 4.80 -7.45 16.02
C SER A 120 5.89 -8.55 16.01
N LYS A 121 6.24 -9.08 14.83
CA LYS A 121 7.28 -10.08 14.59
C LYS A 121 8.59 -9.53 14.00
N TYR A 122 8.61 -8.35 13.38
CA TYR A 122 9.78 -7.84 12.63
C TYR A 122 10.08 -6.34 12.83
N GLY A 123 9.29 -5.62 13.61
CA GLY A 123 9.50 -4.20 13.94
C GLY A 123 8.55 -3.26 13.20
N GLU A 124 8.74 -1.96 13.42
CA GLU A 124 7.99 -0.88 12.78
C GLU A 124 8.45 -0.71 11.32
N TYR A 125 7.50 -0.75 10.40
CA TYR A 125 7.74 -0.47 8.98
C TYR A 125 7.08 0.83 8.58
N TYR A 126 7.77 1.62 7.75
CA TYR A 126 7.18 2.75 7.05
C TYR A 126 6.79 2.34 5.64
N PHE A 127 5.55 2.57 5.27
CA PHE A 127 5.03 2.30 3.95
C PHE A 127 4.62 3.56 3.23
N GLU A 128 4.86 3.56 1.94
CA GLU A 128 4.35 4.52 0.97
C GLU A 128 3.66 3.73 -0.14
N ALA A 129 2.44 4.11 -0.47
CA ALA A 129 1.63 3.49 -1.51
C ALA A 129 0.92 4.58 -2.30
N SER A 130 0.74 4.37 -3.59
CA SER A 130 0.07 5.34 -4.46
C SER A 130 -0.96 4.65 -5.32
N ASP A 131 -1.99 5.41 -5.68
CA ASP A 131 -2.99 5.00 -6.64
C ASP A 131 -3.36 6.19 -7.54
N LEU A 132 -3.88 5.88 -8.73
CA LEU A 132 -4.22 6.86 -9.75
C LEU A 132 -5.56 7.51 -9.39
N VAL A 133 -5.63 8.84 -9.53
CA VAL A 133 -6.83 9.63 -9.27
C VAL A 133 -7.16 10.51 -10.46
N LYS A 134 -8.46 10.67 -10.74
CA LYS A 134 -8.95 11.62 -11.74
C LYS A 134 -9.44 12.89 -11.06
N LEU A 135 -8.71 13.99 -11.23
CA LEU A 135 -9.12 15.31 -10.81
C LEU A 135 -10.21 15.82 -11.77
N VAL A 136 -11.34 16.26 -11.21
CA VAL A 136 -12.49 16.78 -11.97
C VAL A 136 -13.00 18.08 -11.39
N GLY A 137 -13.55 18.96 -12.23
CA GLY A 137 -14.08 20.25 -11.79
C GLY A 137 -13.01 21.22 -11.27
N GLN A 138 -11.79 21.10 -11.82
CA GLN A 138 -10.74 22.11 -11.72
C GLN A 138 -11.08 23.32 -12.60
#